data_AF-A0A953DB63-F1
#
_entry.id   AF-A0A953DB63-F1
#
_cell.length_a   1.000
_cell.length_b   1.000
_cell.length_c   1.000
_cell.angle_alpha   90.00
_cell.angle_beta   90.00
_cell.angle_gamma   90.00
#
_symmetry.space_group_name_H-M   'P 1'
#
loop_
_entity.id
_entity.type
_entity.pdbx_description
1 polymer ?
#
loop_
_entity_poly.entity_id
_entity_poly.type
_entity_poly.pdbx_seq_one_letter_code
_entity_poly.pdbx_strand_id
1 'polypeptide(L)'
;MTDKPWKLVLLLTGIFLAGGVAGGFVTLEVGKNMLRKRLAPETWGPARLKKLEDQLNLTPEQIERLKPIVRRDVEDMGRLRQQGFMETRRILERMEKDIAAVLTPEQKVKFEKLNEEMRERARRLMERRERGEKGERRGPPPEGKDGPPPPPPEGKGPGGDEAAEE
;
A
#
# COMPACT_ATOMS: atom_id res chain seq x y z
N MET A 1 19.00 -10.54 -45.41
CA MET A 1 19.15 -10.63 -43.95
C MET A 1 18.98 -9.22 -43.39
N THR A 2 18.34 -9.05 -42.25
CA THR A 2 17.52 -7.86 -41.93
C THR A 2 18.35 -6.67 -41.42
N ASP A 3 18.83 -5.80 -42.32
CA ASP A 3 19.78 -4.70 -42.01
C ASP A 3 19.18 -3.47 -41.30
N LYS A 4 18.03 -3.55 -40.61
CA LYS A 4 17.36 -2.36 -40.02
C LYS A 4 16.82 -2.60 -38.60
N PRO A 5 17.69 -2.91 -37.62
CA PRO A 5 17.28 -3.14 -36.23
C PRO A 5 16.58 -1.92 -35.60
N TRP A 6 16.91 -0.70 -36.02
CA TRP A 6 16.31 0.52 -35.48
C TRP A 6 14.80 0.65 -35.76
N LYS A 7 14.32 0.11 -36.89
CA LYS A 7 12.88 0.11 -37.23
C LYS A 7 12.10 -0.84 -36.32
N LEU A 8 12.70 -1.98 -35.97
CA LEU A 8 12.15 -2.92 -34.99
C LEU A 8 12.11 -2.31 -33.59
N VAL A 9 13.17 -1.59 -33.18
CA VAL A 9 13.20 -0.88 -31.90
C VAL A 9 12.13 0.22 -31.83
N LEU A 10 11.92 0.99 -32.91
CA LEU A 10 10.86 2.00 -32.96
C LEU A 10 9.47 1.38 -32.91
N LEU A 11 9.24 0.26 -33.62
CA LEU A 11 7.97 -0.46 -33.58
C LEU A 11 7.66 -0.99 -32.18
N LEU A 12 8.65 -1.64 -31.53
CA LEU A 12 8.52 -2.18 -30.18
C LEU A 12 8.28 -1.07 -29.16
N THR A 13 9.02 0.05 -29.26
CA THR A 13 8.82 1.22 -28.41
C THR A 13 7.42 1.80 -28.60
N GLY A 14 6.93 1.88 -29.83
CA GLY A 14 5.58 2.37 -30.13
C GLY A 14 4.48 1.49 -29.53
N ILE A 15 4.59 0.16 -29.68
CA ILE A 15 3.64 -0.80 -29.10
C ILE A 15 3.68 -0.74 -27.57
N PHE A 16 4.88 -0.62 -26.98
CA PHE A 16 5.05 -0.52 -25.53
C PHE A 16 4.43 0.78 -24.98
N LEU A 17 4.63 1.91 -25.65
CA LEU A 17 4.01 3.18 -25.28
C LEU A 17 2.48 3.13 -25.40
N ALA A 18 1.96 2.57 -26.50
CA ALA A 18 0.52 2.39 -26.69
C ALA A 18 -0.10 1.46 -25.62
N GLY A 19 0.58 0.36 -25.30
CA GLY A 19 0.20 -0.57 -24.24
C GLY A 19 0.27 0.06 -22.85
N GLY A 20 1.29 0.88 -22.58
CA GLY A 20 1.44 1.62 -21.32
C GLY A 20 0.34 2.66 -21.11
N VAL A 21 -0.05 3.38 -22.18
CA VAL A 21 -1.16 4.34 -22.13
C VAL A 21 -2.49 3.62 -21.91
N ALA A 22 -2.78 2.56 -22.69
CA ALA A 22 -4.02 1.80 -22.56
C ALA A 22 -4.14 1.09 -21.19
N GLY A 23 -3.08 0.39 -20.78
CA GLY A 23 -3.01 -0.27 -19.48
C GLY A 23 -3.06 0.71 -18.31
N GLY A 24 -2.41 1.87 -18.44
CA GLY A 24 -2.48 2.96 -17.47
C GLY A 24 -3.90 3.49 -17.32
N PHE A 25 -4.62 3.71 -18.42
CA PHE A 25 -5.99 4.22 -18.40
C PHE A 25 -6.96 3.22 -17.73
N VAL A 26 -6.90 1.94 -18.12
CA VAL A 26 -7.73 0.88 -17.53
C VAL A 26 -7.45 0.70 -16.03
N THR A 27 -6.18 0.69 -15.64
CA THR A 27 -5.76 0.49 -14.25
C THR A 27 -6.18 1.67 -13.36
N LEU A 28 -6.07 2.90 -13.86
CA LEU A 28 -6.53 4.09 -13.13
C LEU A 28 -8.04 4.09 -12.93
N GLU A 29 -8.82 3.71 -13.95
CA GLU A 29 -10.28 3.74 -13.89
C GLU A 29 -10.86 2.65 -12.97
N VAL A 30 -10.38 1.41 -13.14
CA VAL A 30 -10.82 0.28 -12.29
C VAL A 30 -10.28 0.43 -10.86
N GLY A 31 -9.02 0.87 -10.71
CA GLY A 31 -8.39 1.11 -9.41
C GLY A 31 -9.06 2.23 -8.62
N LYS A 32 -9.50 3.32 -9.27
CA LYS A 32 -10.31 4.39 -8.64
C LYS A 32 -11.61 3.86 -8.07
N ASN A 33 -12.35 3.06 -8.85
CA ASN A 33 -13.64 2.54 -8.43
C ASN A 33 -13.50 1.54 -7.28
N MET A 34 -12.46 0.70 -7.33
CA MET A 34 -12.17 -0.26 -6.27
C MET A 34 -11.70 0.41 -4.97
N LEU A 35 -10.92 1.50 -5.08
CA LEU A 35 -10.39 2.23 -3.92
C LEU A 35 -11.46 3.12 -3.26
N ARG A 36 -12.31 3.81 -4.04
CA ARG A 36 -13.47 4.56 -3.50
C ARG A 36 -14.43 3.67 -2.72
N LYS A 37 -14.71 2.47 -3.24
CA LYS A 37 -15.56 1.45 -2.56
C LYS A 37 -14.96 0.91 -1.26
N ARG A 38 -13.63 0.94 -1.10
CA ARG A 38 -12.95 0.54 0.15
C ARG A 38 -12.94 1.63 1.23
N LEU A 39 -13.16 2.89 0.88
CA LEU A 39 -12.83 4.04 1.73
C LEU A 39 -14.04 4.84 2.24
N ALA A 40 -15.26 4.51 1.80
CA ALA A 40 -16.48 5.17 2.26
C ALA A 40 -17.31 4.20 3.14
N PRO A 41 -17.03 4.12 4.46
CA PRO A 41 -17.73 3.23 5.37
C PRO A 41 -19.23 3.54 5.49
N GLU A 42 -19.63 4.80 5.33
CA GLU A 42 -21.06 5.18 5.29
C GLU A 42 -21.79 4.60 4.07
N THR A 43 -21.09 4.40 2.96
CA THR A 43 -21.69 3.82 1.75
C THR A 43 -21.73 2.29 1.80
N TRP A 44 -20.99 1.65 2.70
CA TRP A 44 -20.90 0.20 2.76
C TRP A 44 -22.22 -0.44 3.14
N GLY A 45 -22.92 0.10 4.16
CA GLY A 45 -24.24 -0.39 4.56
C GLY A 45 -25.27 -0.32 3.43
N PRO A 46 -25.55 0.87 2.87
CA PRO A 46 -26.46 1.03 1.75
C PRO A 46 -26.05 0.21 0.52
N ALA A 47 -24.76 0.13 0.18
CA ALA A 47 -24.28 -0.68 -0.94
C ALA A 47 -24.45 -2.18 -0.68
N ARG A 48 -24.30 -2.62 0.58
CA ARG A 48 -24.52 -4.02 0.98
C ARG A 48 -25.99 -4.37 0.91
N LEU A 49 -26.87 -3.51 1.41
CA LEU A 49 -28.33 -3.70 1.33
C LEU A 49 -28.79 -3.75 -0.13
N LYS A 50 -28.35 -2.80 -0.96
CA LYS A 50 -28.64 -2.78 -2.39
C LYS A 50 -28.17 -4.05 -3.09
N LYS A 51 -26.99 -4.55 -2.78
CA LYS A 51 -26.49 -5.82 -3.33
C LYS A 51 -27.38 -7.01 -2.92
N LEU A 52 -27.89 -7.03 -1.70
CA LEU A 52 -28.80 -8.09 -1.23
C LEU A 52 -30.17 -8.00 -1.92
N GLU A 53 -30.68 -6.78 -2.10
CA GLU A 53 -31.90 -6.50 -2.86
C GLU A 53 -31.79 -7.04 -4.29
N ASP A 54 -30.73 -6.67 -5.01
CA ASP A 54 -30.49 -7.08 -6.40
C ASP A 54 -30.31 -8.60 -6.55
N GLN A 55 -29.68 -9.26 -5.56
CA GLN A 55 -29.35 -10.69 -5.66
C GLN A 55 -30.47 -11.62 -5.16
N LEU A 56 -31.32 -11.15 -4.25
CA LEU A 56 -32.36 -11.97 -3.61
C LEU A 56 -33.76 -11.57 -4.02
N ASN A 57 -33.93 -10.52 -4.86
CA ASN A 57 -35.22 -9.97 -5.27
C ASN A 57 -36.11 -9.66 -4.06
N LEU A 58 -35.56 -8.89 -3.11
CA LEU A 58 -36.23 -8.60 -1.85
C LEU A 58 -37.51 -7.77 -2.08
N THR A 59 -38.57 -8.11 -1.36
CA THR A 59 -39.80 -7.29 -1.29
C THR A 59 -39.56 -6.01 -0.51
N PRO A 60 -40.34 -4.94 -0.74
CA PRO A 60 -40.25 -3.69 0.02
C PRO A 60 -40.32 -3.92 1.54
N GLU A 61 -41.18 -4.82 2.00
CA GLU A 61 -41.33 -5.16 3.41
C GLU A 61 -40.07 -5.83 3.99
N GLN A 62 -39.39 -6.68 3.21
CA GLN A 62 -38.12 -7.29 3.62
C GLN A 62 -37.00 -6.26 3.69
N ILE A 63 -36.95 -5.32 2.75
CA ILE A 63 -35.97 -4.23 2.73
C ILE A 63 -36.13 -3.38 3.99
N GLU A 64 -37.35 -2.97 4.35
CA GLU A 64 -37.62 -2.20 5.57
C GLU A 64 -37.17 -2.94 6.84
N ARG A 65 -37.33 -4.27 6.88
CA ARG A 65 -36.85 -5.09 8.02
C ARG A 65 -35.32 -5.22 8.06
N LEU A 66 -34.64 -5.17 6.92
CA LEU A 66 -33.18 -5.31 6.83
C LEU A 66 -32.42 -3.99 7.11
N LYS A 67 -33.02 -2.84 6.80
CA LYS A 67 -32.44 -1.52 7.09
C LYS A 67 -31.89 -1.36 8.52
N PRO A 68 -32.66 -1.64 9.59
CA PRO A 68 -32.15 -1.49 10.96
C PRO A 68 -31.01 -2.46 11.28
N ILE A 69 -31.00 -3.67 10.71
CA ILE A 69 -29.93 -4.66 10.91
C ILE A 69 -28.63 -4.15 10.32
N VAL A 70 -28.67 -3.72 9.05
CA VAL A 70 -27.49 -3.19 8.35
C VAL A 70 -26.97 -1.93 9.03
N ARG A 71 -27.87 -1.03 9.47
CA ARG A 71 -27.49 0.20 10.17
C ARG A 71 -26.74 -0.10 11.47
N ARG A 72 -27.27 -0.98 12.32
CA ARG A 72 -26.63 -1.39 13.57
C ARG A 72 -25.21 -1.91 13.31
N ASP A 73 -25.05 -2.80 12.34
CA ASP A 73 -23.76 -3.43 12.07
C ASP A 73 -22.73 -2.43 11.51
N VAL A 74 -23.17 -1.43 10.72
CA VAL A 74 -22.31 -0.33 10.27
C VAL A 74 -21.85 0.52 11.46
N GLU A 75 -22.74 0.83 12.39
CA GLU A 75 -22.42 1.57 13.61
C GLU A 75 -21.42 0.78 14.48
N ASP A 76 -21.61 -0.53 14.64
CA ASP A 76 -20.69 -1.42 15.36
C ASP A 76 -19.29 -1.45 14.73
N MET A 77 -19.21 -1.60 13.41
CA MET A 77 -17.93 -1.52 12.69
C MET A 77 -17.27 -0.15 12.85
N GLY A 78 -18.06 0.92 12.89
CA GLY A 78 -17.58 2.28 13.17
C GLY A 78 -16.93 2.38 14.55
N ARG A 79 -17.60 1.86 15.58
CA ARG A 79 -17.08 1.83 16.97
C ARG A 79 -15.79 1.01 17.08
N LEU A 80 -15.75 -0.20 16.51
CA LEU A 80 -14.55 -1.04 16.51
C LEU A 80 -13.37 -0.36 15.83
N ARG A 81 -13.61 0.35 14.72
CA ARG A 81 -12.56 1.10 14.02
C ARG A 81 -11.99 2.22 14.89
N GLN A 82 -12.84 2.97 15.58
CA GLN A 82 -12.40 4.04 16.48
C GLN A 82 -11.58 3.49 17.65
N GLN A 83 -12.06 2.41 18.27
CA GLN A 83 -11.34 1.74 19.35
C GLN A 83 -9.97 1.23 18.88
N GLY A 84 -9.93 0.51 17.76
CA GLY A 84 -8.68 0.01 17.17
C GLY A 84 -7.70 1.11 16.82
N PHE A 85 -8.18 2.27 16.34
CA PHE A 85 -7.34 3.44 16.07
C PHE A 85 -6.69 3.98 17.35
N MET A 86 -7.47 4.14 18.43
CA MET A 86 -6.95 4.61 19.71
C MET A 86 -5.93 3.62 20.29
N GLU A 87 -6.19 2.32 20.17
CA GLU A 87 -5.28 1.30 20.68
C GLU A 87 -3.97 1.26 19.89
N THR A 88 -4.06 1.35 18.56
CA THR A 88 -2.88 1.44 17.70
C THR A 88 -2.03 2.66 18.07
N ARG A 89 -2.65 3.83 18.32
CA ARG A 89 -1.91 5.02 18.76
C ARG A 89 -1.16 4.78 20.05
N ARG A 90 -1.80 4.17 21.07
CA ARG A 90 -1.14 3.87 22.35
C ARG A 90 0.04 2.92 22.18
N ILE A 91 -0.08 1.91 21.33
CA ILE A 91 1.01 0.96 21.04
C ILE A 91 2.19 1.71 20.40
N LEU A 92 1.92 2.56 19.41
CA LEU A 92 2.96 3.33 18.73
C LEU A 92 3.65 4.33 19.66
N GLU A 93 2.89 5.03 20.51
CA GLU A 93 3.45 5.97 21.50
C GLU A 93 4.34 5.27 22.52
N ARG A 94 3.96 4.06 22.94
CA ARG A 94 4.78 3.23 23.83
C ARG A 94 6.08 2.84 23.14
N MET A 95 5.99 2.31 21.93
CA MET A 95 7.15 1.93 21.13
C MET A 95 8.09 3.14 20.90
N GLU A 96 7.56 4.32 20.63
CA GLU A 96 8.36 5.55 20.47
C GLU A 96 9.15 5.88 21.75
N LYS A 97 8.53 5.75 22.93
CA LYS A 97 9.20 5.94 24.22
C LYS A 97 10.27 4.90 24.48
N ASP A 98 9.96 3.63 24.24
CA ASP A 98 10.89 2.52 24.46
C ASP A 98 12.13 2.65 23.55
N ILE A 99 11.93 3.05 22.28
CA ILE A 99 13.03 3.38 21.37
C ILE A 99 13.83 4.57 21.90
N ALA A 100 13.17 5.67 22.28
CA ALA A 100 13.87 6.85 22.77
C ALA A 100 14.72 6.55 24.01
N ALA A 101 14.31 5.63 24.88
CA ALA A 101 15.06 5.27 26.08
C ALA A 101 16.46 4.68 25.80
N VAL A 102 16.66 4.01 24.66
CA VAL A 102 17.93 3.34 24.31
C VAL A 102 18.82 4.17 23.38
N LEU A 103 18.36 5.35 22.93
CA LEU A 103 19.11 6.21 22.01
C LEU A 103 20.02 7.19 22.74
N THR A 104 21.16 7.52 22.11
CA THR A 104 22.01 8.64 22.56
C THR A 104 21.29 9.98 22.37
N PRO A 105 21.71 11.06 23.05
CA PRO A 105 21.11 12.39 22.86
C PRO A 105 21.09 12.86 21.40
N GLU A 106 22.16 12.62 20.65
CA GLU A 106 22.28 13.01 19.24
C GLU A 106 21.32 12.19 18.35
N GLN A 107 21.16 10.90 18.67
CA GLN A 107 20.22 10.02 17.96
C GLN A 107 18.76 10.37 18.25
N LYS A 108 18.44 10.80 19.48
CA LYS A 108 17.09 11.26 19.86
C LYS A 108 16.64 12.43 19.00
N VAL A 109 17.49 13.44 18.82
CA VAL A 109 17.18 14.60 17.96
C VAL A 109 16.86 14.17 16.53
N LYS A 110 17.63 13.22 15.97
CA LYS A 110 17.36 12.68 14.63
C LYS A 110 16.05 11.87 14.59
N PHE A 111 15.78 11.08 15.62
CA PHE A 111 14.57 10.26 15.72
C PHE A 111 13.31 11.10 15.83
N GLU A 112 13.32 12.16 16.63
CA GLU A 112 12.20 13.11 16.74
C GLU A 112 11.86 13.75 15.40
N LYS A 113 12.88 14.18 14.65
CA LYS A 113 12.71 14.73 13.30
C LYS A 113 12.08 13.72 12.34
N LEU A 114 12.54 12.46 12.36
CA LEU A 114 11.96 11.40 11.53
C LEU A 114 10.48 11.17 11.87
N ASN A 115 10.13 11.15 13.15
CA ASN A 115 8.74 10.97 13.59
C ASN A 115 7.86 12.16 13.19
N GLU A 116 8.38 13.38 13.28
CA GLU A 116 7.68 14.58 12.83
C GLU A 116 7.41 14.57 11.33
N GLU A 117 8.41 14.25 10.50
CA GLU A 117 8.23 14.11 9.05
C GLU A 117 7.19 13.04 8.70
N MET A 118 7.19 11.91 9.42
CA MET A 118 6.20 10.85 9.24
C MET A 118 4.79 11.32 9.62
N ARG A 119 4.64 12.03 10.75
CA ARG A 119 3.35 12.62 11.17
C ARG A 119 2.84 13.65 10.16
N GLU A 120 3.73 14.48 9.63
CA GLU A 120 3.38 15.49 8.63
C GLU A 120 2.95 14.84 7.30
N ARG A 121 3.69 13.83 6.83
CA ARG A 121 3.29 13.04 5.63
C ARG A 121 1.93 12.40 5.81
N ALA A 122 1.66 11.84 6.99
CA ALA A 122 0.36 11.25 7.31
C ALA A 122 -0.76 12.31 7.30
N ARG A 123 -0.54 13.48 7.92
CA ARG A 123 -1.50 14.61 7.90
C ARG A 123 -1.79 15.07 6.47
N ARG A 124 -0.74 15.33 5.68
CA ARG A 124 -0.88 15.73 4.28
C ARG A 124 -1.65 14.69 3.45
N LEU A 125 -1.43 13.41 3.69
CA LEU A 125 -2.18 12.34 3.00
C LEU A 125 -3.67 12.33 3.42
N MET A 126 -3.96 12.54 4.69
CA MET A 126 -5.34 12.65 5.20
C MET A 126 -6.04 13.88 4.62
N GLU A 127 -5.41 15.05 4.66
CA GLU A 127 -5.98 16.29 4.11
C GLU A 127 -6.22 16.23 2.61
N ARG A 128 -5.32 15.61 1.83
CA ARG A 128 -5.54 15.38 0.39
C ARG A 128 -6.72 14.46 0.14
N ARG A 129 -6.88 13.45 0.99
CA ARG A 129 -8.01 12.53 0.93
C ARG A 129 -9.33 13.25 1.28
N GLU A 130 -9.34 14.13 2.27
CA GLU A 130 -10.50 14.94 2.65
C GLU A 130 -10.89 15.95 1.56
N ARG A 131 -9.90 16.59 0.94
CA ARG A 131 -10.09 17.48 -0.22
C ARG A 131 -10.49 16.75 -1.50
N GLY A 132 -10.49 15.41 -1.51
CA GLY A 132 -10.73 14.61 -2.71
C GLY A 132 -9.65 14.80 -3.80
N GLU A 133 -8.53 15.41 -3.46
CA GLU A 133 -7.43 15.71 -4.37
C GLU A 133 -6.65 14.43 -4.68
N LYS A 134 -6.52 14.15 -5.98
CA LYS A 134 -5.81 12.98 -6.50
C LYS A 134 -4.39 12.95 -5.96
N GLY A 135 -4.11 11.90 -5.18
CA GLY A 135 -2.78 11.32 -5.09
C GLY A 135 -2.24 11.01 -6.48
N GLU A 136 -1.44 11.88 -7.10
CA GLU A 136 -0.38 11.41 -8.00
C GLU A 136 0.37 10.33 -7.22
N ARG A 137 0.11 9.07 -7.58
CA ARG A 137 0.87 7.95 -7.06
C ARG A 137 2.27 8.15 -7.61
N ARG A 138 3.18 8.63 -6.76
CA ARG A 138 4.62 8.41 -6.92
C ARG A 138 4.75 6.94 -7.29
N GLY A 139 5.36 6.67 -8.44
CA GLY A 139 5.54 5.30 -8.93
C GLY A 139 6.17 4.39 -7.88
N PRO A 140 6.24 3.07 -8.13
CA PRO A 140 7.07 2.20 -7.31
C PRO A 140 8.44 2.85 -7.08
N PRO A 141 9.04 2.73 -5.88
CA PRO A 141 10.38 3.25 -5.64
C PRO A 141 11.29 2.81 -6.80
N PRO A 142 12.21 3.65 -7.30
CA PRO A 142 13.13 3.19 -8.33
C PRO A 142 13.82 1.94 -7.78
N GLU A 143 13.63 0.82 -8.46
CA GLU A 143 14.40 -0.39 -8.20
C GLU A 143 15.86 0.02 -8.25
N GLY A 144 16.50 -0.05 -7.07
CA GLY A 144 17.94 -0.05 -6.97
C GLY A 144 18.47 -1.07 -7.96
N LYS A 145 19.57 -0.73 -8.59
CA LYS A 145 20.27 -1.55 -9.56
C LYS A 145 20.92 -2.74 -8.85
N ASP A 146 20.10 -3.62 -8.30
CA ASP A 146 20.52 -4.84 -7.63
C ASP A 146 20.17 -6.00 -8.58
N GLY A 147 20.94 -6.09 -9.66
CA GLY A 147 21.16 -7.38 -10.27
C GLY A 147 21.69 -8.35 -9.21
N PRO A 148 21.57 -9.68 -9.42
CA PRO A 148 22.16 -10.65 -8.50
C PRO A 148 23.62 -10.26 -8.24
N PRO A 149 24.08 -10.26 -6.97
CA PRO A 149 25.45 -9.87 -6.66
C PRO A 149 26.42 -10.69 -7.52
N PRO A 150 27.48 -10.08 -8.08
CA PRO A 150 28.44 -10.83 -8.88
C PRO A 150 28.99 -11.98 -8.03
N PRO A 151 29.23 -13.16 -8.64
CA PRO A 151 29.83 -14.27 -7.92
C PRO A 151 31.15 -13.81 -7.28
N PRO A 152 31.45 -14.22 -6.04
CA PRO A 152 32.70 -13.87 -5.40
C PRO A 152 33.87 -14.34 -6.28
N PRO A 153 34.95 -13.54 -6.39
CA PRO A 153 36.10 -13.92 -7.20
C PRO A 153 36.66 -15.26 -6.71
N GLU A 154 36.90 -16.19 -7.65
CA GLU A 154 37.58 -17.46 -7.40
C GLU A 154 38.99 -17.17 -6.85
N GLY A 155 39.08 -17.08 -5.53
CA GLY A 155 40.31 -16.83 -4.80
C GLY A 155 40.45 -17.85 -3.70
N LYS A 156 41.17 -18.93 -4.02
CA LYS A 156 41.87 -19.87 -3.12
C LYS A 156 41.22 -20.06 -1.75
N GLY A 157 40.46 -21.15 -1.63
CA GLY A 157 39.94 -21.60 -0.33
C GLY A 157 41.05 -21.84 0.70
N PRO A 158 40.79 -21.57 1.99
CA PRO A 158 41.53 -22.19 3.07
C PRO A 158 40.71 -23.36 3.63
N GLY A 159 41.27 -24.56 3.58
CA GLY A 159 40.80 -25.76 4.27
C GLY A 159 40.56 -26.93 3.32
N GLY A 160 40.95 -28.17 3.60
CA GLY A 160 41.87 -28.79 4.57
C GLY A 160 42.84 -29.68 3.77
N ASP A 161 43.65 -30.59 4.29
CA ASP A 161 43.74 -31.35 5.55
C ASP A 161 45.16 -31.98 5.60
N GLU A 162 45.42 -32.79 6.64
CA GLU A 162 46.54 -33.73 6.86
C GLU A 162 47.81 -33.12 7.52
N ALA A 163 48.07 -33.33 8.81
CA ALA A 163 48.43 -34.57 9.53
C ALA A 163 49.86 -35.08 9.22
N ALA A 164 50.64 -35.21 10.30
CA ALA A 164 51.89 -35.98 10.55
C ALA A 164 52.88 -35.07 11.30
N GLU A 165 53.10 -35.26 12.61
CA GLU A 165 54.03 -36.25 13.20
C GLU A 165 55.50 -36.06 12.76
N GLU A 166 56.35 -35.99 13.79
CA GLU A 166 57.82 -35.86 13.87
C GLU A 166 58.49 -34.48 13.68
#